data_AF-A0A7V9H5W4-F1
#
_entry.id   AF-A0A7V9H5W4-F1
#
_cell.length_a   1.000
_cell.length_b   1.000
_cell.length_c   1.000
_cell.angle_alpha   90.00
_cell.angle_beta   90.00
_cell.angle_gamma   90.00
#
_symmetry.space_group_name_H-M   'P 1'
#
loop_
_entity.id
_entity.type
_entity.pdbx_description
1 polymer ?
#
loop_
_entity_poly.entity_id
_entity_poly.type
_entity_poly.pdbx_seq_one_letter_code
_entity_poly.pdbx_strand_id
1 'polypeptide(L)'
;LANSVAGKLKAEGYDEENLSYPQQTIERLNSVTSYMIWGLYAATILFLIASVLLISNAIRLSIFARRKEIEVMKLVGATDGFVRTPFVFEGLIQGLLGAGLAALTVIWLNFLFVDWSRQELTFVPIDGDAVNTASVLVILVVVGVAIGVGGSFLSVTRFLRKI
;
A
#
# COMPACT_ATOMS: atom_id res chain seq x y z
N LEU A 1 25.82 24.09 18.59
CA LEU A 1 24.98 23.99 19.81
C LEU A 1 25.20 22.66 20.56
N ALA A 2 25.27 21.50 19.91
CA ALA A 2 25.60 20.22 20.57
C ALA A 2 27.00 20.20 21.26
N ASN A 3 28.02 20.79 20.64
CA ASN A 3 29.38 20.78 21.19
C ASN A 3 29.60 21.66 22.42
N SER A 4 28.74 22.67 22.68
CA SER A 4 28.87 23.52 23.88
C SER A 4 28.14 22.93 25.09
N VAL A 5 27.20 22.00 24.87
CA VAL A 5 26.49 21.28 25.93
C VAL A 5 27.33 20.10 26.44
N ALA A 6 28.05 19.43 25.54
CA ALA A 6 28.99 18.35 25.87
C ALA A 6 30.14 18.82 26.79
N GLY A 7 30.60 20.07 26.64
CA GLY A 7 31.65 20.63 27.49
C GLY A 7 31.22 20.93 28.92
N LYS A 8 29.92 21.22 29.16
CA LYS A 8 29.40 21.53 30.49
C LYS A 8 29.09 20.29 31.33
N LEU A 9 28.71 19.19 30.68
CA LEU A 9 28.42 17.91 31.35
C LEU A 9 29.69 17.17 31.82
N LYS A 10 30.86 17.52 31.27
CA LYS A 10 32.15 16.93 31.65
C LYS A 10 32.73 17.49 32.96
N ALA A 11 32.23 18.62 33.44
CA ALA A 11 32.69 19.26 34.68
C ALA A 11 31.99 18.71 35.94
N GLU A 12 30.95 17.88 35.78
CA GLU A 12 30.03 17.50 36.85
C GLU A 12 30.15 16.01 37.28
N GLY A 13 31.24 15.33 36.88
CA GLY A 13 31.63 14.05 37.48
C GLY A 13 30.71 12.86 37.17
N TYR A 14 30.10 12.82 35.98
CA TYR A 14 29.31 11.67 35.54
C TYR A 14 30.16 10.68 34.74
N ASP A 15 30.29 9.47 35.29
CA ASP A 15 31.01 8.32 34.74
C ASP A 15 30.59 7.96 33.30
N GLU A 16 31.58 7.62 32.47
CA GLU A 16 31.46 7.16 31.07
C GLU A 16 30.62 5.87 30.92
N GLU A 17 30.30 5.18 32.01
CA GLU A 17 29.59 3.90 32.02
C GLU A 17 28.06 4.04 31.78
N ASN A 18 27.47 5.21 32.07
CA ASN A 18 26.02 5.44 31.93
C ASN A 18 25.60 5.97 30.54
N LEU A 19 26.54 6.21 29.63
CA LEU A 19 26.27 6.70 28.26
C LEU A 19 26.30 5.60 27.19
N SER A 20 26.74 4.38 27.53
CA SER A 20 26.80 3.23 26.61
C SER A 20 25.51 2.38 26.60
N TYR A 21 24.75 2.38 27.70
CA TYR A 21 23.48 1.65 27.83
C TYR A 21 22.31 2.18 26.97
N PRO A 22 22.16 3.50 26.72
CA PRO A 22 21.12 4.02 25.83
C PRO A 22 21.36 3.63 24.37
N GLN A 23 22.61 3.64 23.90
CA GLN A 23 22.90 3.41 22.47
C GLN A 23 22.66 1.97 22.04
N GLN A 24 23.11 1.00 22.85
CA GLN A 24 22.94 -0.42 22.51
C GLN A 24 21.47 -0.87 22.63
N THR A 25 20.69 -0.27 23.53
CA THR A 25 19.25 -0.53 23.65
C THR A 25 18.47 0.09 22.48
N ILE A 26 18.85 1.31 22.06
CA ILE A 26 18.28 1.98 20.89
C ILE A 26 18.65 1.25 19.59
N GLU A 27 19.86 0.72 19.46
CA GLU A 27 20.29 -0.07 18.29
C GLU A 27 19.55 -1.41 18.19
N ARG A 28 19.27 -2.08 19.32
CA ARG A 28 18.43 -3.29 19.34
C ARG A 28 16.98 -2.98 18.96
N LEU A 29 16.42 -1.86 19.44
CA LEU A 29 15.07 -1.44 19.06
C LEU A 29 14.97 -1.03 17.59
N ASN A 30 15.96 -0.31 17.07
CA ASN A 30 16.03 0.09 15.66
C ASN A 30 16.23 -1.11 14.73
N SER A 31 17.05 -2.09 15.10
CA SER A 31 17.24 -3.29 14.28
C SER A 31 15.98 -4.16 14.22
N VAL A 32 15.29 -4.37 15.34
CA VAL A 32 13.99 -5.09 15.34
C VAL A 32 12.94 -4.35 14.51
N THR A 33 12.84 -3.04 14.66
CA THR A 33 11.91 -2.21 13.88
C THR A 33 12.23 -2.27 12.38
N SER A 34 13.51 -2.24 12.02
CA SER A 34 13.96 -2.33 10.63
C SER A 34 13.58 -3.66 9.98
N TYR A 35 13.77 -4.79 10.68
CA TYR A 35 13.33 -6.11 10.18
C TYR A 35 11.82 -6.19 9.98
N MET A 36 11.04 -5.61 10.89
CA MET A 36 9.59 -5.55 10.79
C MET A 36 9.14 -4.74 9.57
N ILE A 37 9.76 -3.57 9.35
CA ILE A 37 9.49 -2.71 8.18
C ILE A 37 9.83 -3.44 6.88
N TRP A 38 10.98 -4.12 6.80
CA TRP A 38 11.36 -4.93 5.65
C TRP A 38 10.38 -6.07 5.37
N GLY A 39 9.91 -6.75 6.42
CA GLY A 39 8.86 -7.76 6.31
C GLY A 39 7.56 -7.20 5.74
N LEU A 40 7.17 -5.98 6.18
CA LEU A 40 5.98 -5.29 5.68
C LEU A 40 6.10 -4.90 4.20
N TYR A 41 7.28 -4.43 3.79
CA TYR A 41 7.56 -4.16 2.37
C TYR A 41 7.48 -5.44 1.52
N ALA A 42 8.06 -6.54 1.99
CA ALA A 42 7.97 -7.83 1.30
C ALA A 42 6.53 -8.31 1.16
N ALA A 43 5.73 -8.23 2.22
CA ALA A 43 4.30 -8.57 2.20
C ALA A 43 3.52 -7.66 1.23
N THR A 44 3.82 -6.35 1.23
CA THR A 44 3.20 -5.40 0.30
C THR A 44 3.45 -5.80 -1.15
N ILE A 45 4.70 -6.11 -1.51
CA ILE A 45 5.07 -6.56 -2.86
C ILE A 45 4.33 -7.85 -3.22
N LEU A 46 4.25 -8.81 -2.29
CA LEU A 46 3.51 -10.06 -2.49
C LEU A 46 2.03 -9.80 -2.79
N PHE A 47 1.38 -8.93 -2.03
CA PHE A 47 -0.03 -8.58 -2.24
C PHE A 47 -0.27 -7.82 -3.54
N LEU A 48 0.67 -6.96 -3.97
CA LEU A 48 0.60 -6.31 -5.28
C LEU A 48 0.58 -7.34 -6.41
N ILE A 49 1.46 -8.34 -6.34
CA ILE A 49 1.51 -9.44 -7.32
C ILE A 49 0.21 -10.25 -7.27
N ALA A 50 -0.26 -10.62 -6.08
CA ALA A 50 -1.49 -11.37 -5.89
C ALA A 50 -2.70 -10.62 -6.46
N SER A 51 -2.80 -9.31 -6.24
CA SER A 51 -3.86 -8.46 -6.77
C SER A 51 -3.89 -8.47 -8.30
N VAL A 52 -2.74 -8.27 -8.95
CA VAL A 52 -2.64 -8.33 -10.42
C VAL A 52 -3.06 -9.69 -10.96
N LEU A 53 -2.67 -10.79 -10.29
CA LEU A 53 -3.06 -12.15 -10.68
C LEU A 53 -4.57 -12.38 -10.55
N LEU A 54 -5.18 -11.94 -9.45
CA LEU A 54 -6.62 -12.05 -9.22
C LEU A 54 -7.42 -11.26 -10.26
N ILE A 55 -7.05 -10.00 -10.52
CA ILE A 55 -7.66 -9.16 -11.55
C ILE A 55 -7.51 -9.82 -12.93
N SER A 56 -6.32 -10.34 -13.23
CA SER A 56 -6.05 -11.01 -14.50
C SER A 56 -6.95 -12.23 -14.70
N ASN A 57 -7.15 -13.04 -13.66
CA ASN A 57 -8.01 -14.21 -13.69
C ASN A 57 -9.48 -13.84 -13.81
N ALA A 58 -9.93 -12.82 -13.09
CA ALA A 58 -11.30 -12.31 -13.18
C ALA A 58 -11.63 -11.85 -14.62
N ILE A 59 -10.72 -11.10 -15.24
CA ILE A 59 -10.90 -10.62 -16.62
C ILE A 59 -10.89 -11.78 -17.62
N ARG A 60 -10.04 -12.78 -17.43
CA ARG A 60 -10.05 -13.97 -18.29
C ARG A 60 -11.40 -14.67 -18.25
N LEU A 61 -12.00 -14.79 -17.06
CA LEU A 61 -13.34 -15.35 -16.90
C LEU A 61 -14.40 -14.47 -17.59
N SER A 62 -14.32 -13.14 -17.43
CA SER A 62 -15.23 -12.18 -18.08
C SER A 62 -15.16 -12.28 -19.61
N ILE A 63 -13.94 -12.32 -20.19
CA ILE A 63 -13.73 -12.51 -21.62
C ILE A 63 -14.33 -13.83 -22.10
N PHE A 64 -14.11 -14.92 -21.36
CA PHE A 64 -14.64 -16.24 -21.73
C PHE A 64 -16.18 -16.28 -21.73
N ALA A 65 -16.81 -15.58 -20.77
CA ALA A 65 -18.26 -15.45 -20.69
C ALA A 65 -18.83 -14.66 -21.88
N ARG A 66 -18.13 -13.62 -22.33
CA ARG A 66 -18.54 -12.74 -23.45
C ARG A 66 -17.96 -13.13 -24.81
N ARG A 67 -17.35 -14.32 -24.94
CA ARG A 67 -16.58 -14.70 -26.16
C ARG A 67 -17.37 -14.57 -27.46
N LYS A 68 -18.67 -14.91 -27.45
CA LYS A 68 -19.54 -14.83 -28.63
C LYS A 68 -19.79 -13.38 -29.06
N GLU A 69 -19.96 -12.47 -28.10
CA GLU A 69 -20.13 -11.05 -28.39
C GLU A 69 -18.86 -10.47 -29.00
N ILE A 70 -17.70 -10.84 -28.46
CA ILE A 70 -16.39 -10.44 -28.98
C ILE A 70 -16.18 -10.95 -30.42
N GLU A 71 -16.58 -12.18 -30.70
CA GLU A 71 -16.51 -12.78 -32.04
C GLU A 71 -17.38 -11.99 -33.04
N VAL A 72 -18.62 -11.66 -32.67
CA VAL A 72 -19.50 -10.80 -33.49
C VAL A 72 -18.89 -9.42 -33.70
N MET A 73 -18.32 -8.79 -32.66
CA MET A 73 -17.62 -7.50 -32.78
C MET A 73 -16.42 -7.59 -33.75
N LYS A 74 -15.65 -8.67 -33.70
CA LYS A 74 -14.53 -8.87 -34.64
C LYS A 74 -15.01 -9.09 -36.08
N LEU A 75 -16.13 -9.77 -36.29
CA LEU A 75 -16.70 -10.00 -37.63
C LEU A 75 -17.17 -8.71 -38.32
N VAL A 76 -17.60 -7.71 -37.55
CA VAL A 76 -17.98 -6.39 -38.09
C VAL A 76 -16.79 -5.41 -38.21
N GLY A 77 -15.56 -5.89 -37.98
CA GLY A 77 -14.34 -5.10 -38.15
C GLY A 77 -13.92 -4.27 -36.94
N ALA A 78 -14.40 -4.58 -35.72
CA ALA A 78 -13.97 -3.87 -34.52
C ALA A 78 -12.46 -4.06 -34.25
N THR A 79 -11.79 -2.98 -33.86
CA THR A 79 -10.37 -3.02 -33.50
C THR A 79 -10.17 -3.68 -32.13
N ASP A 80 -9.00 -4.28 -31.88
CA ASP A 80 -8.68 -4.89 -30.58
C ASP A 80 -8.78 -3.90 -29.41
N GLY A 81 -8.59 -2.60 -29.67
CA GLY A 81 -8.79 -1.53 -28.70
C GLY A 81 -10.24 -1.39 -28.27
N PHE A 82 -11.19 -1.47 -29.22
CA PHE A 82 -12.63 -1.39 -28.93
C PHE A 82 -13.09 -2.57 -28.06
N VAL A 83 -12.59 -3.77 -28.36
CA VAL A 83 -12.86 -4.98 -27.56
C VAL A 83 -12.27 -4.87 -26.15
N ARG A 84 -11.15 -4.16 -25.99
CA ARG A 84 -10.41 -4.07 -24.72
C ARG A 84 -10.95 -3.05 -23.73
N THR A 85 -11.47 -1.93 -24.22
CA THR A 85 -12.03 -0.84 -23.39
C THR A 85 -12.95 -1.32 -22.27
N PRO A 86 -13.99 -2.16 -22.50
CA PRO A 86 -14.87 -2.60 -21.42
C PRO A 86 -14.14 -3.35 -20.31
N PHE A 87 -13.14 -4.17 -20.64
CA PHE A 87 -12.35 -4.92 -19.64
C PHE A 87 -11.42 -4.04 -18.83
N VAL A 88 -10.88 -2.96 -19.43
CA VAL A 88 -10.09 -1.96 -18.69
C VAL A 88 -10.98 -1.19 -17.72
N PHE A 89 -12.22 -0.88 -18.12
CA PHE A 89 -13.22 -0.28 -17.23
C PHE A 89 -13.60 -1.22 -16.07
N GLU A 90 -13.80 -2.52 -16.33
CA GLU A 90 -14.02 -3.52 -15.26
C GLU A 90 -12.86 -3.51 -14.25
N GLY A 91 -11.61 -3.48 -14.73
CA GLY A 91 -10.42 -3.37 -13.88
C GLY A 91 -10.31 -2.06 -13.09
N LEU A 92 -10.65 -0.93 -13.72
CA LEU A 92 -10.70 0.37 -13.06
C LEU A 92 -11.74 0.39 -11.92
N ILE A 93 -12.93 -0.16 -12.15
CA ILE A 93 -13.98 -0.25 -11.13
C ILE A 93 -13.52 -1.15 -9.98
N GLN A 94 -12.92 -2.30 -10.28
CA GLN A 94 -12.34 -3.18 -9.24
C GLN A 94 -11.26 -2.47 -8.42
N GLY A 95 -10.38 -1.71 -9.06
CA GLY A 95 -9.34 -0.93 -8.40
C GLY A 95 -9.90 0.18 -7.51
N LEU A 96 -10.90 0.92 -7.99
CA LEU A 96 -11.57 1.97 -7.23
C LEU A 96 -12.35 1.43 -6.03
N LEU A 97 -13.10 0.33 -6.20
CA LEU A 97 -13.81 -0.31 -5.10
C LEU A 97 -12.84 -0.83 -4.04
N GLY A 98 -11.75 -1.48 -4.46
CA GLY A 98 -10.69 -1.91 -3.56
C GLY A 98 -10.05 -0.75 -2.80
N ALA A 99 -9.72 0.35 -3.48
CA ALA A 99 -9.18 1.54 -2.86
C ALA A 99 -10.16 2.19 -1.87
N GLY A 100 -11.46 2.26 -2.21
CA GLY A 100 -12.50 2.77 -1.33
C GLY A 100 -12.65 1.94 -0.06
N LEU A 101 -12.67 0.60 -0.18
CA LEU A 101 -12.76 -0.30 0.97
C LEU A 101 -11.52 -0.21 1.87
N ALA A 102 -10.33 -0.11 1.27
CA ALA A 102 -9.10 0.04 2.02
C ALA A 102 -9.02 1.41 2.72
N ALA A 103 -9.45 2.48 2.06
CA ALA A 103 -9.59 3.81 2.66
C ALA A 103 -10.52 3.79 3.89
N LEU A 104 -11.70 3.19 3.77
CA LEU A 104 -12.64 3.04 4.88
C LEU A 104 -12.02 2.23 6.04
N THR A 105 -11.32 1.15 5.72
CA THR A 105 -10.63 0.31 6.72
C THR A 105 -9.56 1.12 7.46
N VAL A 106 -8.76 1.92 6.75
CA VAL A 106 -7.72 2.76 7.36
C VAL A 106 -8.32 3.80 8.30
N ILE A 107 -9.37 4.49 7.85
CA ILE A 107 -10.07 5.49 8.68
C ILE A 107 -10.66 4.81 9.92
N TRP A 108 -11.34 3.67 9.76
CA TRP A 108 -11.96 2.94 10.86
C TRP A 108 -10.93 2.43 11.87
N LEU A 109 -9.81 1.87 11.41
CA LEU A 109 -8.71 1.46 12.28
C LEU A 109 -8.08 2.64 13.00
N ASN A 110 -7.92 3.79 12.32
CA ASN A 110 -7.37 4.99 12.94
C ASN A 110 -8.25 5.46 14.11
N PHE A 111 -9.58 5.54 13.92
CA PHE A 111 -10.50 5.88 15.00
C PHE A 111 -10.39 4.92 16.19
N LEU A 112 -10.43 3.60 15.95
CA LEU A 112 -10.34 2.59 17.02
C LEU A 112 -8.99 2.62 17.76
N PHE A 113 -7.88 2.71 17.02
CA PHE A 113 -6.54 2.69 17.61
C PHE A 113 -6.20 3.97 18.36
N VAL A 114 -6.61 5.14 17.85
CA VAL A 114 -6.35 6.42 18.51
C VAL A 114 -7.13 6.51 19.82
N ASP A 115 -8.40 6.09 19.82
CA ASP A 115 -9.23 6.10 21.04
C ASP A 115 -8.68 5.13 22.09
N TRP A 116 -8.26 3.93 21.69
CA TRP A 116 -7.62 2.94 22.58
C TRP A 116 -6.25 3.43 23.11
N SER A 117 -5.41 3.96 22.23
CA SER A 117 -4.06 4.42 22.60
C SER A 117 -4.07 5.62 23.54
N ARG A 118 -5.06 6.52 23.44
CA ARG A 118 -5.21 7.65 24.36
C ARG A 118 -5.55 7.23 25.79
N GLN A 119 -6.16 6.06 25.97
CA GLN A 119 -6.54 5.54 27.30
C GLN A 119 -5.37 4.82 27.99
N GLU A 120 -4.53 4.10 27.24
CA GLU A 120 -3.48 3.22 27.79
C GLU A 120 -2.06 3.83 27.73
N LEU A 121 -1.80 4.76 26.80
CA LEU A 121 -0.46 5.31 26.54
C LEU A 121 -0.41 6.83 26.69
N THR A 122 -0.72 7.34 27.89
CA THR A 122 -0.66 8.78 28.23
C THR A 122 0.73 9.42 28.03
N PHE A 123 1.78 8.60 27.97
CA PHE A 123 3.18 9.06 27.82
C PHE A 123 3.62 9.27 26.36
N VAL A 124 2.85 8.79 25.38
CA VAL A 124 3.17 9.01 23.95
C VAL A 124 2.22 10.08 23.41
N PRO A 125 2.70 11.29 23.10
CA PRO A 125 1.89 12.28 22.41
C PRO A 125 1.66 11.80 20.97
N ILE A 126 0.60 11.00 20.77
CA ILE A 126 0.09 10.71 19.43
C ILE A 126 -0.77 11.90 19.04
N ASP A 127 -0.12 12.89 18.42
CA ASP A 127 -0.83 13.96 17.74
C ASP A 127 -1.70 13.31 16.65
N GLY A 128 -2.99 13.66 16.63
CA GLY A 128 -3.95 13.12 15.65
C GLY A 128 -3.57 13.44 14.19
N ASP A 129 -2.63 14.35 13.99
CA ASP A 129 -2.07 14.77 12.70
C ASP A 129 -0.76 14.06 12.32
N ALA A 130 -0.25 13.12 13.13
CA ALA A 130 1.01 12.42 12.84
C ALA A 130 0.99 11.68 11.47
N VAL A 131 -0.20 11.35 10.97
CA VAL A 131 -0.40 10.78 9.64
C VAL A 131 -1.35 11.67 8.86
N ASN A 132 -0.87 12.31 7.80
CA ASN A 132 -1.72 13.07 6.89
C ASN A 132 -2.68 12.10 6.16
N THR A 133 -3.87 11.92 6.74
CA THR A 133 -4.90 11.00 6.25
C THR A 133 -5.23 11.28 4.78
N ALA A 134 -5.28 12.56 4.38
CA ALA A 134 -5.55 12.93 3.00
C ALA A 134 -4.48 12.38 2.04
N SER A 135 -3.20 12.49 2.39
CA SER A 135 -2.11 11.96 1.57
C SER A 135 -2.14 10.43 1.46
N VAL A 136 -2.47 9.72 2.55
CA VAL A 136 -2.64 8.26 2.53
C VAL A 136 -3.79 7.85 1.62
N LEU A 137 -4.94 8.53 1.72
CA LEU A 137 -6.10 8.27 0.87
C LEU A 137 -5.79 8.48 -0.62
N VAL A 138 -5.09 9.56 -0.94
CA VAL A 138 -4.66 9.86 -2.32
C VAL A 138 -3.76 8.76 -2.85
N ILE A 139 -2.74 8.35 -2.07
CA ILE A 139 -1.84 7.25 -2.46
C ILE A 139 -2.64 5.97 -2.69
N LEU A 140 -3.60 5.67 -1.82
CA LEU A 140 -4.41 4.46 -1.92
C LEU A 140 -5.26 4.43 -3.19
N VAL A 141 -5.90 5.55 -3.54
CA VAL A 141 -6.66 5.69 -4.78
C VAL A 141 -5.74 5.57 -6.00
N VAL A 142 -4.60 6.27 -6.01
CA VAL A 142 -3.64 6.23 -7.13
C VAL A 142 -3.12 4.81 -7.34
N VAL A 143 -2.71 4.12 -6.27
CA VAL A 143 -2.20 2.76 -6.33
C VAL A 143 -3.29 1.78 -6.75
N GLY A 144 -4.50 1.88 -6.18
CA GLY A 144 -5.62 1.01 -6.53
C GLY A 144 -6.03 1.15 -8.00
N VAL A 145 -6.10 2.38 -8.52
CA VAL A 145 -6.36 2.65 -9.94
C VAL A 145 -5.22 2.12 -10.81
N ALA A 146 -3.96 2.37 -10.43
CA ALA A 146 -2.80 1.89 -11.19
C ALA A 146 -2.77 0.36 -11.30
N ILE A 147 -3.08 -0.35 -10.21
CA ILE A 147 -3.15 -1.82 -10.21
C ILE A 147 -4.36 -2.31 -11.00
N GLY A 148 -5.54 -1.70 -10.81
CA GLY A 148 -6.77 -2.08 -11.52
C GLY A 148 -6.66 -1.91 -13.03
N VAL A 149 -6.21 -0.74 -13.49
CA VAL A 149 -5.99 -0.43 -14.89
C VAL A 149 -4.78 -1.20 -15.43
N GLY A 150 -3.64 -1.21 -14.73
CA GLY A 150 -2.44 -1.88 -15.17
C GLY A 150 -2.61 -3.40 -15.26
N GLY A 151 -3.21 -4.02 -14.24
CA GLY A 151 -3.51 -5.45 -14.20
C GLY A 151 -4.49 -5.87 -15.27
N SER A 152 -5.56 -5.09 -15.49
CA SER A 152 -6.54 -5.37 -16.54
C SER A 152 -5.96 -5.21 -17.94
N PHE A 153 -5.24 -4.12 -18.16
CA PHE A 153 -4.53 -3.84 -19.40
C PHE A 153 -3.61 -5.03 -19.73
N LEU A 154 -2.68 -5.39 -18.84
CA LEU A 154 -1.74 -6.48 -19.06
C LEU A 154 -2.43 -7.82 -19.38
N SER A 155 -3.51 -8.14 -18.66
CA SER A 155 -4.28 -9.38 -18.86
C SER A 155 -4.87 -9.47 -20.27
N VAL A 156 -5.57 -8.43 -20.73
CA VAL A 156 -6.23 -8.42 -22.04
C VAL A 156 -5.21 -8.54 -23.18
N THR A 157 -4.07 -7.83 -23.12
CA THR A 157 -3.02 -7.93 -24.15
C THR A 157 -2.41 -9.32 -24.24
N ARG A 158 -2.19 -10.00 -23.11
CA ARG A 158 -1.64 -11.35 -23.12
C ARG A 158 -2.64 -12.37 -23.64
N PHE A 159 -3.93 -12.17 -23.36
CA PHE A 159 -4.97 -13.11 -23.74
C PHE A 159 -5.40 -12.96 -25.21
N LEU A 160 -5.61 -11.73 -25.70
CA LEU A 160 -5.96 -11.48 -27.11
C LEU A 160 -4.83 -11.87 -28.07
N ARG A 161 -3.55 -11.81 -27.65
CA ARG A 161 -2.45 -12.30 -28.50
C ARG A 161 -2.46 -13.83 -28.69
N LYS A 162 -3.20 -14.57 -27.84
CA LYS A 162 -3.31 -16.04 -27.92
C LYS A 162 -4.54 -16.53 -28.68
N ILE A 163 -5.44 -15.63 -29.10
CA ILE A 163 -6.67 -15.93 -29.86
C ILE A 163 -6.55 -15.28 -31.23
#